data_AF-A0A846C3E5-F1
#
_entry.id   AF-A0A846C3E5-F1
#
_cell.length_a   1.000
_cell.length_b   1.000
_cell.length_c   1.000
_cell.angle_alpha   90.00
_cell.angle_beta   90.00
_cell.angle_gamma   90.00
#
_symmetry.space_group_name_H-M   'P 1'
#
loop_
_entity.id
_entity.type
_entity.pdbx_description
1 polymer ?
#
loop_
_entity_poly.entity_id
_entity_poly.type
_entity_poly.pdbx_seq_one_letter_code
_entity_poly.pdbx_strand_id
1 'polypeptide(L)'
;MQLNLREQAPAIITPVTQVIESQSNILSQPVSNQDKKEISKISPKKTSFLTKAIKKLSQAKVAPVHSHVNHWLASILYPLGRRIVMPLYFKQLKVTGHENIPKTGPVILAPTHRSRWDALVMPYAAGRPVTGRDLRFMVSADECNGLQGWFIRRMGGFPVDTKRPGISSIRHSVELLRNGEALVMFPEGNIFQDGTLHPLKPGMARIALQTESSEPGIGLKIVPISIRYSNLVPHRGSDVTVDIGCPLTVADYLSKSTKTSAKQLTNDLGTAMKNLDAGKI
;
A
#
# COMPACT_ATOMS: atom_id res chain seq x y z
N MET A 1 -26.53 58.35 -28.19
CA MET A 1 -27.57 57.69 -27.36
C MET A 1 -26.92 56.43 -26.79
N GLN A 2 -26.27 56.51 -25.61
CA GLN A 2 -26.79 56.10 -24.29
C GLN A 2 -27.41 54.69 -24.33
N LEU A 3 -27.10 53.70 -23.48
CA LEU A 3 -26.49 53.67 -22.14
C LEU A 3 -26.01 52.23 -21.81
N ASN A 4 -25.17 52.18 -20.79
CA ASN A 4 -24.49 51.06 -20.13
C ASN A 4 -25.45 50.10 -19.38
N LEU A 5 -25.05 48.84 -19.11
CA LEU A 5 -25.09 48.15 -17.80
C LEU A 5 -24.76 46.63 -17.86
N ARG A 6 -23.68 46.29 -17.13
CA ARG A 6 -23.44 45.12 -16.23
C ARG A 6 -23.16 43.68 -16.73
N GLU A 7 -21.94 43.27 -16.36
CA GLU A 7 -21.55 42.05 -15.60
C GLU A 7 -21.97 40.66 -16.09
N GLN A 8 -20.96 39.84 -16.46
CA GLN A 8 -20.68 38.55 -15.82
C GLN A 8 -19.26 38.05 -16.20
N ALA A 9 -18.50 37.64 -15.18
CA ALA A 9 -17.10 37.21 -15.24
C ALA A 9 -16.94 35.75 -15.73
N PRO A 10 -15.81 35.37 -16.36
CA PRO A 10 -15.41 33.98 -16.45
C PRO A 10 -14.65 33.54 -15.19
N ALA A 11 -15.13 32.47 -14.56
CA ALA A 11 -14.44 31.78 -13.47
C ALA A 11 -13.11 31.20 -13.97
N ILE A 12 -12.00 31.70 -13.42
CA ILE A 12 -10.66 31.21 -13.67
C ILE A 12 -10.49 29.87 -12.95
N ILE A 13 -10.37 28.79 -13.71
CA ILE A 13 -9.95 27.48 -13.23
C ILE A 13 -8.44 27.55 -12.98
N THR A 14 -8.05 27.77 -11.73
CA THR A 14 -6.64 27.69 -11.33
C THR A 14 -6.25 26.20 -11.20
N PRO A 15 -5.19 25.71 -11.85
CA PRO A 15 -4.76 24.33 -11.72
C PRO A 15 -4.35 24.03 -10.27
N VAL A 16 -4.76 22.87 -9.74
CA VAL A 16 -4.47 22.38 -8.38
C VAL A 16 -2.97 22.46 -8.05
N THR A 17 -2.10 22.37 -9.04
CA THR A 17 -0.65 22.58 -8.92
C THR A 17 -0.28 23.96 -8.36
N GLN A 18 -0.96 25.05 -8.76
CA GLN A 18 -0.73 26.40 -8.23
C GLN A 18 -1.32 26.61 -6.83
N VAL A 19 -2.38 25.88 -6.46
CA VAL A 19 -2.88 25.85 -5.09
C VAL A 19 -1.92 25.08 -4.18
N ILE A 20 -1.27 24.03 -4.69
CA ILE A 20 -0.24 23.27 -3.97
C ILE A 20 1.05 24.08 -3.81
N GLU A 21 1.50 24.78 -4.85
CA GLU A 21 2.69 25.65 -4.78
C GLU A 21 2.48 26.83 -3.83
N SER A 22 1.27 27.41 -3.81
CA SER A 22 0.95 28.47 -2.86
C SER A 22 0.92 27.96 -1.41
N GLN A 23 0.43 26.73 -1.15
CA GLN A 23 0.41 26.17 0.21
C GLN A 23 1.76 25.59 0.68
N SER A 24 2.61 25.11 -0.23
CA SER A 24 3.99 24.72 0.12
C SER A 24 4.87 25.93 0.44
N ASN A 25 4.67 27.06 -0.25
CA ASN A 25 5.34 28.32 0.06
C ASN A 25 4.90 28.88 1.42
N ILE A 26 3.62 28.76 1.79
CA ILE A 26 3.11 29.22 3.10
C ILE A 26 3.76 28.49 4.28
N LEU A 27 4.13 27.21 4.11
CA LEU A 27 4.78 26.40 5.13
C LEU A 27 6.31 26.60 5.25
N SER A 28 6.92 27.34 4.32
CA SER A 28 8.37 27.58 4.27
C SER A 28 8.76 29.06 4.40
N GLN A 29 7.79 29.96 4.48
CA GLN A 29 8.05 31.38 4.77
C GLN A 29 8.22 31.63 6.28
N PRO A 30 9.13 32.52 6.70
CA PRO A 30 9.18 32.98 8.08
C PRO A 30 7.85 33.67 8.44
N VAL A 31 7.25 33.25 9.56
CA VAL A 31 5.98 33.79 10.10
C VAL A 31 5.98 35.31 10.04
N SER A 32 4.97 35.91 9.38
CA SER A 32 4.89 37.35 9.17
C SER A 32 4.82 38.10 10.51
N ASN A 33 5.29 39.35 10.55
CA ASN A 33 5.21 40.18 11.76
C ASN A 33 3.76 40.50 12.17
N GLN A 34 2.78 40.34 11.27
CA GLN A 34 1.35 40.42 11.59
C GLN A 34 0.86 39.17 12.33
N ASP A 35 1.23 37.98 11.88
CA ASP A 35 0.85 36.71 12.53
C ASP A 35 1.48 36.56 13.92
N LYS A 36 2.71 37.06 14.10
CA LYS A 36 3.36 37.14 15.43
C LYS A 36 2.58 38.03 16.41
N LYS A 37 1.95 39.10 15.93
CA LYS A 37 1.11 40.02 16.72
C LYS A 37 -0.25 39.43 17.09
N GLU A 38 -0.79 38.50 16.28
CA GLU A 38 -2.00 37.75 16.63
C GLU A 38 -1.72 36.62 17.61
N ILE A 39 -0.60 35.90 17.44
CA ILE A 39 -0.16 34.84 18.35
C ILE A 39 0.17 35.41 19.74
N SER A 40 0.66 36.66 19.83
CA SER A 40 0.90 37.35 21.11
C SER A 40 -0.37 37.76 21.87
N LYS A 41 -1.55 37.70 21.23
CA LYS A 41 -2.85 37.94 21.90
C LYS A 41 -3.42 36.68 22.55
N ILE A 42 -2.82 35.52 22.32
CA ILE A 42 -3.27 34.23 22.86
C ILE A 42 -2.56 33.99 24.20
N SER A 43 -3.33 33.73 25.26
CA SER A 43 -2.85 33.49 26.62
C SER A 43 -1.59 32.60 26.67
N PRO A 44 -0.55 32.96 27.44
CA PRO A 44 0.78 32.33 27.42
C PRO A 44 0.77 30.82 27.72
N LYS A 45 -0.28 30.31 28.38
CA LYS A 45 -0.45 28.87 28.61
C LYS A 45 -0.82 28.12 27.32
N LYS A 46 -1.65 28.68 26.41
CA LYS A 46 -2.08 28.02 25.17
C LYS A 46 -0.99 28.01 24.10
N THR A 47 -0.13 29.03 24.05
CA THR A 47 0.99 29.11 23.09
C THR A 47 2.06 28.07 23.35
N SER A 48 2.35 27.73 24.62
CA SER A 48 3.30 26.63 24.94
C SER A 48 2.77 25.25 24.52
N PHE A 49 1.46 25.01 24.68
CA PHE A 49 0.82 23.75 24.25
C PHE A 49 0.81 23.62 22.73
N LEU A 50 0.48 24.69 22.01
CA LEU A 50 0.46 24.70 20.55
C LEU A 50 1.87 24.55 19.96
N THR A 51 2.87 25.26 20.49
CA THR A 51 4.27 25.08 20.05
C THR A 51 4.81 23.70 20.39
N LYS A 52 4.46 23.12 21.54
CA LYS A 52 4.85 21.76 21.91
C LYS A 52 4.13 20.71 21.05
N ALA A 53 2.88 20.95 20.67
CA ALA A 53 2.12 20.10 19.74
C ALA A 53 2.67 20.19 18.31
N ILE A 54 2.97 21.39 17.80
CA ILE A 54 3.59 21.61 16.49
C ILE A 54 5.00 21.00 16.45
N LYS A 55 5.79 21.18 17.51
CA LYS A 55 7.11 20.55 17.65
C LYS A 55 7.00 19.02 17.75
N LYS A 56 5.98 18.47 18.42
CA LYS A 56 5.70 17.03 18.47
C LYS A 56 5.23 16.47 17.12
N LEU A 57 4.46 17.25 16.36
CA LEU A 57 4.02 16.92 14.99
C LEU A 57 5.18 17.02 13.99
N SER A 58 6.12 17.95 14.18
CA SER A 58 7.33 18.09 13.35
C SER A 58 8.45 17.13 13.74
N GLN A 59 8.49 16.65 15.00
CA GLN A 59 9.49 15.71 15.51
C GLN A 59 9.05 14.24 15.48
N ALA A 60 7.81 13.95 15.07
CA ALA A 60 7.48 12.60 14.65
C ALA A 60 8.35 12.31 13.41
N LYS A 61 9.51 11.66 13.62
CA LYS A 61 10.38 11.15 12.56
C LYS A 61 9.54 10.21 11.70
N VAL A 62 8.89 10.76 10.67
CA VAL A 62 8.26 9.98 9.63
C VAL A 62 9.40 9.30 8.90
N ALA A 63 9.56 8.00 9.09
CA ALA A 63 10.54 7.25 8.34
C ALA A 63 10.33 7.51 6.84
N PRO A 64 11.39 7.68 6.04
CA PRO A 64 11.22 7.89 4.60
C PRO A 64 10.41 6.73 4.04
N VAL A 65 9.32 7.06 3.34
CA VAL A 65 8.35 6.10 2.79
C VAL A 65 8.82 5.58 1.42
N HIS A 66 9.75 6.27 0.78
CA HIS A 66 10.31 5.86 -0.51
C HIS A 66 10.94 4.48 -0.44
N SER A 67 10.58 3.63 -1.42
CA SER A 67 11.19 2.32 -1.63
C SER A 67 11.82 2.25 -3.02
N HIS A 68 13.03 1.72 -3.06
CA HIS A 68 13.74 1.43 -4.31
C HIS A 68 14.15 -0.03 -4.28
N VAL A 69 13.88 -0.76 -5.37
CA VAL A 69 14.43 -2.10 -5.51
C VAL A 69 15.85 -1.95 -6.04
N ASN A 70 16.82 -2.50 -5.33
CA ASN A 70 18.17 -2.61 -5.84
C ASN A 70 18.22 -3.80 -6.82
N HIS A 71 18.24 -3.52 -8.12
CA HIS A 71 18.16 -4.55 -9.16
C HIS A 71 19.30 -5.56 -9.11
N TRP A 72 20.52 -5.13 -8.75
CA TRP A 72 21.66 -6.04 -8.61
C TRP A 72 21.43 -7.02 -7.44
N LEU A 73 21.03 -6.48 -6.29
CA LEU A 73 20.74 -7.29 -5.11
C LEU A 73 19.56 -8.23 -5.36
N ALA A 74 18.48 -7.74 -5.97
CA ALA A 74 17.32 -8.56 -6.35
C ALA A 74 17.73 -9.68 -7.32
N SER A 75 18.54 -9.38 -8.33
CA SER A 75 19.00 -10.39 -9.31
C SER A 75 19.78 -11.53 -8.67
N ILE A 76 20.41 -11.32 -7.51
CA ILE A 76 21.11 -12.36 -6.75
C ILE A 76 20.15 -13.06 -5.78
N LEU A 77 19.37 -12.30 -5.02
CA LEU A 77 18.58 -12.83 -3.91
C LEU A 77 17.33 -13.57 -4.35
N TYR A 78 16.65 -13.15 -5.43
CA TYR A 78 15.49 -13.87 -5.94
C TYR A 78 15.83 -15.30 -6.37
N PRO A 79 16.86 -15.56 -7.20
CA PRO A 79 17.23 -16.93 -7.55
C PRO A 79 17.82 -17.69 -6.36
N LEU A 80 18.59 -17.05 -5.48
CA LEU A 80 19.11 -17.69 -4.26
C LEU A 80 17.97 -18.16 -3.35
N GLY A 81 17.00 -17.27 -3.09
CA GLY A 81 15.80 -17.57 -2.34
C GLY A 81 15.04 -18.74 -2.96
N ARG A 82 14.73 -18.65 -4.26
CA ARG A 82 13.94 -19.65 -4.99
C ARG A 82 14.61 -21.03 -5.08
N ARG A 83 15.92 -21.08 -5.36
CA ARG A 83 16.62 -22.34 -5.66
C ARG A 83 17.31 -22.97 -4.45
N ILE A 84 17.63 -22.18 -3.42
CA ILE A 84 18.39 -22.66 -2.27
C ILE A 84 17.57 -22.53 -0.99
N VAL A 85 17.16 -21.32 -0.61
CA VAL A 85 16.52 -21.08 0.71
C VAL A 85 15.18 -21.80 0.82
N MET A 86 14.30 -21.65 -0.17
CA MET A 86 12.96 -22.23 -0.13
C MET A 86 12.98 -23.77 -0.13
N PRO A 87 13.74 -24.46 -1.02
CA PRO A 87 13.79 -25.93 -1.01
C PRO A 87 14.54 -26.53 0.18
N LEU A 88 15.46 -25.80 0.82
CA LEU A 88 16.13 -26.27 2.04
C LEU A 88 15.25 -26.16 3.29
N TYR A 89 14.27 -25.27 3.28
CA TYR A 89 13.37 -25.03 4.42
C TYR A 89 12.07 -25.80 4.28
N PHE A 90 11.40 -25.76 3.13
CA PHE A 90 10.12 -26.42 2.90
C PHE A 90 10.31 -27.73 2.16
N LYS A 91 9.55 -28.76 2.55
CA LYS A 91 9.57 -30.06 1.88
C LYS A 91 8.86 -29.98 0.52
N GLN A 92 7.70 -29.32 0.47
CA GLN A 92 6.97 -29.06 -0.76
C GLN A 92 6.56 -27.59 -0.85
N LEU A 93 6.77 -27.00 -2.03
CA LEU A 93 6.18 -25.73 -2.44
C LEU A 93 5.29 -25.96 -3.66
N LYS A 94 3.99 -25.76 -3.50
CA LYS A 94 3.02 -25.83 -4.60
C LYS A 94 2.40 -24.47 -4.83
N VAL A 95 2.36 -24.03 -6.08
CA VAL A 95 1.73 -22.76 -6.44
C VAL A 95 0.81 -23.01 -7.64
N THR A 96 -0.44 -22.57 -7.58
CA THR A 96 -1.46 -22.72 -8.64
C THR A 96 -1.98 -21.34 -9.08
N GLY A 97 -2.50 -21.23 -10.30
CA GLY A 97 -3.14 -19.99 -10.79
C GLY A 97 -2.17 -18.89 -11.24
N HIS A 98 -0.97 -19.21 -11.74
CA HIS A 98 -0.01 -18.18 -12.18
C HIS A 98 -0.54 -17.32 -13.33
N GLU A 99 -1.40 -17.90 -14.17
CA GLU A 99 -2.12 -17.26 -15.26
C GLU A 99 -2.98 -16.08 -14.81
N ASN A 100 -3.40 -16.07 -13.54
CA ASN A 100 -4.20 -15.00 -12.97
C ASN A 100 -3.39 -13.74 -12.62
N ILE A 101 -2.05 -13.82 -12.57
CA ILE A 101 -1.21 -12.67 -12.23
C ILE A 101 -0.93 -11.81 -13.48
N PRO A 102 -1.36 -10.53 -13.50
CA PRO A 102 -0.97 -9.60 -14.55
C PRO A 102 0.55 -9.40 -14.61
N LYS A 103 1.14 -9.60 -15.79
CA LYS A 103 2.58 -9.37 -16.03
C LYS A 103 2.94 -7.91 -16.30
N THR A 104 1.94 -7.09 -16.60
CA THR A 104 2.08 -5.65 -16.88
C THR A 104 0.95 -4.88 -16.21
N GLY A 105 1.12 -3.58 -16.06
CA GLY A 105 0.12 -2.69 -15.48
C GLY A 105 -0.01 -2.82 -13.95
N PRO A 106 -0.75 -1.90 -13.32
CA PRO A 106 -0.94 -1.88 -11.87
C PRO A 106 -1.59 -3.15 -11.33
N VAL A 107 -1.02 -3.72 -10.28
CA VAL A 107 -1.66 -4.85 -9.57
C VAL A 107 -1.42 -4.76 -8.07
N ILE A 108 -2.47 -5.06 -7.30
CA ILE A 108 -2.36 -5.38 -5.88
C ILE A 108 -2.46 -6.90 -5.71
N LEU A 109 -1.43 -7.53 -5.15
CA LEU A 109 -1.49 -8.92 -4.69
C LEU A 109 -2.00 -8.92 -3.25
N ALA A 110 -3.09 -9.64 -3.00
CA ALA A 110 -3.81 -9.68 -1.74
C ALA A 110 -3.74 -11.08 -1.09
N PRO A 111 -2.59 -11.47 -0.52
CA PRO A 111 -2.44 -12.75 0.17
C PRO A 111 -3.05 -12.76 1.57
N THR A 112 -3.48 -13.93 2.03
CA THR A 112 -3.62 -14.21 3.47
C THR A 112 -2.28 -14.08 4.17
N HIS A 113 -2.30 -13.79 5.48
CA HIS A 113 -1.07 -13.61 6.25
C HIS A 113 -0.98 -14.63 7.39
N ARG A 114 -0.15 -15.65 7.18
CA ARG A 114 0.00 -16.80 8.10
C ARG A 114 1.37 -16.85 8.75
N SER A 115 2.39 -16.28 8.13
CA SER A 115 3.75 -16.34 8.65
C SER A 115 4.63 -15.21 8.15
N ARG A 116 5.73 -14.94 8.86
CA ARG A 116 6.82 -14.11 8.33
C ARG A 116 7.46 -14.69 7.07
N TRP A 117 7.33 -16.01 6.88
CA TRP A 117 7.74 -16.68 5.63
C TRP A 117 6.97 -16.20 4.40
N ASP A 118 5.79 -15.57 4.56
CA ASP A 118 5.01 -15.03 3.46
C ASP A 118 5.80 -13.97 2.66
N ALA A 119 6.74 -13.27 3.31
CA ALA A 119 7.65 -12.33 2.68
C ALA A 119 8.62 -12.99 1.68
N LEU A 120 8.87 -14.29 1.79
CA LEU A 120 9.69 -15.08 0.86
C LEU A 120 8.84 -15.97 -0.07
N VAL A 121 7.70 -16.46 0.42
CA VAL A 121 6.73 -17.22 -0.39
C VAL A 121 6.16 -16.34 -1.50
N MET A 122 5.85 -15.07 -1.24
CA MET A 122 5.30 -14.18 -2.27
C MET A 122 6.28 -13.91 -3.43
N PRO A 123 7.56 -13.54 -3.19
CA PRO A 123 8.56 -13.46 -4.26
C PRO A 123 8.79 -14.79 -5.00
N TYR A 124 8.65 -15.93 -4.31
CA TYR A 124 8.67 -17.23 -4.97
C TYR A 124 7.45 -17.42 -5.90
N ALA A 125 6.24 -17.10 -5.44
CA ALA A 125 5.02 -17.35 -6.20
C ALA A 125 4.79 -16.35 -7.34
N ALA A 126 5.13 -15.08 -7.14
CA ALA A 126 4.73 -13.98 -8.03
C ALA A 126 5.87 -12.99 -8.35
N GLY A 127 7.08 -13.23 -7.86
CA GLY A 127 8.20 -12.32 -8.04
C GLY A 127 8.88 -12.40 -9.40
N ARG A 128 10.04 -11.74 -9.51
CA ARG A 128 10.78 -11.54 -10.77
C ARG A 128 11.02 -12.82 -11.58
N PRO A 129 11.40 -13.98 -11.00
CA PRO A 129 11.58 -15.21 -11.76
C PRO A 129 10.30 -15.78 -12.38
N VAL A 130 9.12 -15.37 -11.92
CA VAL A 130 7.83 -15.86 -12.40
C VAL A 130 7.15 -14.85 -13.32
N THR A 131 7.08 -13.59 -12.88
CA THR A 131 6.32 -12.54 -13.58
C THR A 131 7.21 -11.54 -14.32
N GLY A 132 8.52 -11.55 -14.06
CA GLY A 132 9.45 -10.50 -14.50
C GLY A 132 9.41 -9.23 -13.64
N ARG A 133 8.56 -9.19 -12.60
CA ARG A 133 8.28 -7.99 -11.80
C ARG A 133 8.88 -8.09 -10.40
N ASP A 134 9.36 -6.97 -9.87
CA ASP A 134 9.67 -6.87 -8.45
C ASP A 134 8.40 -6.60 -7.65
N LEU A 135 8.31 -7.20 -6.47
CA LEU A 135 7.20 -6.99 -5.56
C LEU A 135 7.52 -5.86 -4.59
N ARG A 136 6.58 -4.91 -4.46
CA ARG A 136 6.63 -3.83 -3.47
C ARG A 136 5.82 -4.24 -2.26
N PHE A 137 6.41 -4.24 -1.07
CA PHE A 137 5.70 -4.69 0.14
C PHE A 137 5.32 -3.51 1.01
N MET A 138 4.06 -3.44 1.41
CA MET A 138 3.65 -2.60 2.52
C MET A 138 3.92 -3.36 3.84
N VAL A 139 4.90 -2.91 4.61
CA VAL A 139 5.41 -3.62 5.79
C VAL A 139 5.18 -2.79 7.06
N SER A 140 4.89 -3.44 8.19
CA SER A 140 4.78 -2.74 9.47
C SER A 140 6.05 -1.94 9.78
N ALA A 141 5.90 -0.70 10.24
CA ALA A 141 7.02 0.18 10.57
C ALA A 141 7.99 -0.45 11.58
N ASP A 142 7.47 -1.26 12.51
CA ASP A 142 8.26 -1.94 13.54
C ASP A 142 9.23 -2.97 12.94
N GLU A 143 8.89 -3.57 11.80
CA GLU A 143 9.72 -4.56 11.10
C GLU A 143 10.76 -3.91 10.18
N CYS A 144 10.65 -2.61 9.94
CA CYS A 144 11.53 -1.85 9.05
C CYS A 144 12.74 -1.22 9.77
N ASN A 145 13.16 -1.80 10.91
CA ASN A 145 14.27 -1.33 11.75
C ASN A 145 15.53 -2.19 11.61
N GLY A 146 16.70 -1.60 11.87
CA GLY A 146 17.99 -2.31 11.88
C GLY A 146 18.40 -2.91 10.53
N LEU A 147 19.17 -4.00 10.58
CA LEU A 147 19.66 -4.71 9.38
C LEU A 147 18.53 -5.34 8.57
N GLN A 148 17.50 -5.86 9.23
CA GLN A 148 16.29 -6.36 8.58
C GLN A 148 15.60 -5.24 7.79
N GLY A 149 15.39 -4.08 8.41
CA GLY A 149 14.80 -2.92 7.76
C GLY A 149 15.60 -2.42 6.56
N TRP A 150 16.93 -2.41 6.67
CA TRP A 150 17.83 -2.08 5.56
C TRP A 150 17.63 -3.02 4.36
N PHE A 151 17.40 -4.30 4.62
CA PHE A 151 17.17 -5.32 3.59
C PHE A 151 15.79 -5.19 2.96
N ILE A 152 14.74 -5.08 3.79
CA ILE A 152 13.35 -4.90 3.34
C ILE A 152 13.24 -3.69 2.40
N ARG A 153 13.84 -2.56 2.77
CA ARG A 153 13.81 -1.33 1.96
C ARG A 153 14.47 -1.51 0.59
N ARG A 154 15.59 -2.24 0.52
CA ARG A 154 16.28 -2.55 -0.75
C ARG A 154 15.57 -3.56 -1.62
N MET A 155 14.72 -4.40 -1.02
CA MET A 155 13.89 -5.36 -1.73
C MET A 155 12.52 -4.79 -2.13
N GLY A 156 12.31 -3.48 -1.95
CA GLY A 156 11.10 -2.77 -2.38
C GLY A 156 10.04 -2.59 -1.31
N GLY A 157 10.29 -3.02 -0.07
CA GLY A 157 9.40 -2.79 1.07
C GLY A 157 9.42 -1.36 1.59
N PHE A 158 8.28 -0.86 2.07
CA PHE A 158 8.16 0.44 2.70
C PHE A 158 7.34 0.37 3.99
N PRO A 159 7.66 1.22 4.99
CA PRO A 159 7.01 1.18 6.30
C PRO A 159 5.60 1.77 6.27
N VAL A 160 4.67 1.15 7.00
CA VAL A 160 3.35 1.68 7.34
C VAL A 160 3.04 1.42 8.81
N ASP A 161 2.34 2.36 9.46
CA ASP A 161 1.68 2.08 10.72
C ASP A 161 0.36 1.37 10.42
N THR A 162 0.27 0.08 10.74
CA THR A 162 -0.91 -0.77 10.45
C THR A 162 -2.13 -0.44 11.29
N LYS A 163 -1.97 0.35 12.38
CA LYS A 163 -3.04 0.84 13.25
C LYS A 163 -3.51 2.22 12.81
N ARG A 164 -2.58 3.09 12.42
CA ARG A 164 -2.86 4.47 11.97
C ARG A 164 -2.07 4.79 10.70
N PRO A 165 -2.49 4.28 9.53
CA PRO A 165 -1.77 4.51 8.29
C PRO A 165 -1.60 6.00 8.01
N GLY A 166 -0.36 6.45 7.88
CA GLY A 166 -0.04 7.83 7.56
C GLY A 166 -0.38 8.16 6.11
N ILE A 167 -0.77 9.41 5.84
CA ILE A 167 -1.10 9.90 4.49
C ILE A 167 0.05 9.64 3.50
N SER A 168 1.31 9.73 3.95
CA SER A 168 2.49 9.48 3.13
C SER A 168 2.56 8.04 2.59
N SER A 169 2.26 7.03 3.42
CA SER A 169 2.25 5.61 3.01
C SER A 169 1.14 5.29 2.01
N ILE A 170 -0.03 5.90 2.17
CA ILE A 170 -1.16 5.79 1.24
C ILE A 170 -0.77 6.44 -0.09
N ARG A 171 -0.23 7.66 -0.06
CA ARG A 171 0.21 8.38 -1.26
C ARG A 171 1.28 7.61 -2.04
N HIS A 172 2.28 7.07 -1.34
CA HIS A 172 3.32 6.23 -1.96
C HIS A 172 2.74 4.98 -2.60
N SER A 173 1.75 4.34 -1.96
CA SER A 173 1.07 3.17 -2.54
C SER A 173 0.35 3.52 -3.85
N VAL A 174 -0.37 4.65 -3.88
CA VAL A 174 -1.02 5.15 -5.10
C VAL A 174 0.02 5.46 -6.17
N GLU A 175 1.14 6.10 -5.82
CA GLU A 175 2.22 6.41 -6.77
C GLU A 175 2.86 5.15 -7.38
N LEU A 176 3.15 4.13 -6.56
CA LEU A 176 3.65 2.85 -7.04
C LEU A 176 2.68 2.21 -8.05
N LEU A 177 1.40 2.18 -7.72
CA LEU A 177 0.38 1.62 -8.61
C LEU A 177 0.27 2.43 -9.90
N ARG A 178 0.27 3.77 -9.82
CA ARG A 178 0.27 4.63 -11.02
C ARG A 178 1.47 4.38 -11.93
N ASN A 179 2.62 4.01 -11.36
CA ASN A 179 3.81 3.61 -12.11
C ASN A 179 3.76 2.17 -12.64
N GLY A 180 2.61 1.47 -12.50
CA GLY A 180 2.43 0.11 -12.99
C GLY A 180 3.16 -0.96 -12.17
N GLU A 181 3.52 -0.68 -10.92
CA GLU A 181 4.22 -1.62 -10.03
C GLU A 181 3.29 -2.71 -9.48
N ALA A 182 3.90 -3.81 -8.99
CA ALA A 182 3.19 -4.88 -8.29
C ALA A 182 3.28 -4.66 -6.78
N LEU A 183 2.17 -4.29 -6.15
CA LEU A 183 2.09 -4.01 -4.72
C LEU A 183 1.51 -5.20 -3.95
N VAL A 184 2.22 -5.68 -2.93
CA VAL A 184 1.73 -6.71 -2.01
C VAL A 184 1.17 -6.03 -0.77
N MET A 185 -0.10 -6.31 -0.47
CA MET A 185 -0.79 -5.84 0.72
C MET A 185 -1.53 -6.98 1.38
N PHE A 186 -1.30 -7.20 2.68
CA PHE A 186 -2.03 -8.19 3.46
C PHE A 186 -3.34 -7.56 3.98
N PRO A 187 -4.52 -7.93 3.44
CA PRO A 187 -5.77 -7.25 3.77
C PRO A 187 -6.23 -7.53 5.21
N GLU A 188 -5.80 -8.63 5.83
CA GLU A 188 -6.04 -8.95 7.25
C GLU A 188 -5.25 -7.98 8.18
N GLY A 189 -4.09 -7.51 7.73
CA GLY A 189 -3.28 -6.51 8.40
C GLY A 189 -2.57 -6.96 9.69
N ASN A 190 -2.53 -8.26 9.97
CA ASN A 190 -1.71 -8.92 10.98
C ASN A 190 -1.45 -10.39 10.57
N ILE A 191 -0.50 -11.06 11.22
CA ILE A 191 -0.27 -12.50 11.06
C ILE A 191 -1.27 -13.27 11.91
N PHE A 192 -1.98 -14.22 11.29
CA PHE A 192 -2.92 -15.11 11.96
C PHE A 192 -2.54 -16.58 11.74
N GLN A 193 -2.30 -17.30 12.84
CA GLN A 193 -1.80 -18.69 12.86
C GLN A 193 -2.87 -19.66 13.38
N ASP A 194 -4.12 -19.47 12.97
CA ASP A 194 -5.26 -20.32 13.34
C ASP A 194 -5.91 -21.03 12.15
N GLY A 195 -5.37 -20.83 10.94
CA GLY A 195 -5.87 -21.44 9.70
C GLY A 195 -7.18 -20.84 9.20
N THR A 196 -7.65 -19.72 9.77
CA THR A 196 -8.91 -19.08 9.38
C THR A 196 -8.69 -17.73 8.73
N LEU A 197 -9.52 -17.36 7.75
CA LEU A 197 -9.48 -16.01 7.17
C LEU A 197 -10.13 -15.01 8.13
N HIS A 198 -9.36 -14.01 8.54
CA HIS A 198 -9.82 -12.94 9.41
C HIS A 198 -10.53 -11.82 8.63
N PRO A 199 -11.32 -10.97 9.31
CA PRO A 199 -11.95 -9.82 8.68
C PRO A 199 -10.94 -8.89 7.97
N LEU A 200 -11.25 -8.55 6.72
CA LEU A 200 -10.39 -7.70 5.92
C LEU A 200 -10.54 -6.22 6.29
N LYS A 201 -9.42 -5.49 6.34
CA LYS A 201 -9.38 -4.04 6.52
C LYS A 201 -9.72 -3.33 5.20
N PRO A 202 -10.50 -2.23 5.22
CA PRO A 202 -10.91 -1.51 4.01
C PRO A 202 -9.79 -0.68 3.36
N GLY A 203 -8.60 -0.61 3.97
CA GLY A 203 -7.50 0.26 3.53
C GLY A 203 -7.02 -0.06 2.10
N MET A 204 -6.91 -1.34 1.76
CA MET A 204 -6.55 -1.80 0.42
C MET A 204 -7.56 -1.33 -0.62
N ALA A 205 -8.86 -1.58 -0.40
CA ALA A 205 -9.92 -1.17 -1.31
C ALA A 205 -9.94 0.36 -1.50
N ARG A 206 -9.69 1.14 -0.44
CA ARG A 206 -9.58 2.60 -0.53
C ARG A 206 -8.40 3.06 -1.39
N ILE A 207 -7.22 2.48 -1.20
CA ILE A 207 -6.03 2.78 -2.03
C ILE A 207 -6.30 2.42 -3.49
N ALA A 208 -6.91 1.26 -3.74
CA ALA A 208 -7.21 0.79 -5.07
C ALA A 208 -8.19 1.73 -5.79
N LEU A 209 -9.34 2.03 -5.16
CA LEU A 209 -10.34 2.95 -5.71
C LEU A 209 -9.80 4.36 -5.90
N GLN A 210 -8.97 4.85 -4.98
CA GLN A 210 -8.32 6.15 -5.11
C GLN A 210 -7.38 6.18 -6.32
N THR A 211 -6.62 5.12 -6.54
CA THR A 211 -5.72 4.99 -7.68
C THR A 211 -6.50 5.03 -9.00
N GLU A 212 -7.49 4.16 -9.14
CA GLU A 212 -8.32 4.07 -10.36
C GLU A 212 -9.14 5.36 -10.58
N SER A 213 -9.62 6.02 -9.52
CA SER A 213 -10.32 7.32 -9.65
C SER A 213 -9.39 8.45 -10.07
N SER A 214 -8.12 8.43 -9.63
CA SER A 214 -7.14 9.46 -9.97
C SER A 214 -6.61 9.33 -11.39
N GLU A 215 -6.66 8.12 -11.95
CA GLU A 215 -6.22 7.81 -13.31
C GLU A 215 -7.18 6.77 -13.92
N PRO A 216 -8.38 7.21 -14.39
CA PRO A 216 -9.40 6.30 -14.91
C PRO A 216 -8.89 5.48 -16.10
N GLY A 217 -9.11 4.16 -16.06
CA GLY A 217 -8.70 3.27 -17.14
C GLY A 217 -7.25 2.78 -17.04
N ILE A 218 -6.56 3.06 -15.93
CA ILE A 218 -5.23 2.47 -15.64
C ILE A 218 -5.30 0.94 -15.52
N GLY A 219 -6.50 0.39 -15.27
CA GLY A 219 -6.75 -1.05 -15.32
C GLY A 219 -6.22 -1.78 -14.10
N LEU A 220 -6.32 -1.17 -12.91
CA LEU A 220 -5.86 -1.78 -11.66
C LEU A 220 -6.65 -3.05 -11.35
N LYS A 221 -5.89 -4.11 -11.03
CA LYS A 221 -6.43 -5.40 -10.60
C LYS A 221 -6.02 -5.72 -9.16
N ILE A 222 -6.92 -6.37 -8.42
CA ILE A 222 -6.61 -6.97 -7.12
C ILE A 222 -6.66 -8.49 -7.28
N VAL A 223 -5.55 -9.17 -6.99
CA VAL A 223 -5.43 -10.63 -7.10
C VAL A 223 -5.54 -11.25 -5.71
N PRO A 224 -6.64 -11.95 -5.38
CA PRO A 224 -6.75 -12.69 -4.12
C PRO A 224 -5.80 -13.89 -4.12
N ILE A 225 -5.09 -14.09 -3.01
CA ILE A 225 -4.13 -15.19 -2.87
C ILE A 225 -4.36 -15.90 -1.53
N SER A 226 -4.46 -17.22 -1.56
CA SER A 226 -4.49 -18.06 -0.37
C SER A 226 -3.11 -18.66 -0.14
N ILE A 227 -2.52 -18.43 1.03
CA ILE A 227 -1.32 -19.13 1.50
C ILE A 227 -1.73 -20.08 2.62
N ARG A 228 -1.39 -21.36 2.47
CA ARG A 228 -1.64 -22.40 3.46
C ARG A 228 -0.37 -23.19 3.73
N TYR A 229 -0.09 -23.39 5.02
CA TYR A 229 1.02 -24.21 5.49
C TYR A 229 0.48 -25.51 6.08
N SER A 230 1.23 -26.61 5.97
CA SER A 230 0.89 -27.88 6.63
C SER A 230 0.83 -27.76 8.17
N ASN A 231 1.56 -26.80 8.72
CA ASN A 231 1.63 -26.50 10.14
C ASN A 231 1.25 -25.02 10.37
N LEU A 232 0.46 -24.74 11.42
CA LEU A 232 0.03 -23.38 11.77
C LEU A 232 1.21 -22.42 11.98
N VAL A 233 2.28 -22.92 12.60
CA VAL A 233 3.58 -22.29 12.65
C VAL A 233 4.53 -23.11 11.77
N PRO A 234 4.94 -22.61 10.60
CA PRO A 234 5.80 -23.37 9.71
C PRO A 234 7.17 -23.60 10.34
N HIS A 235 7.67 -24.82 10.19
CA HIS A 235 9.02 -25.22 10.59
C HIS A 235 9.74 -25.88 9.41
N ARG A 236 11.01 -26.26 9.60
CA ARG A 236 11.76 -26.98 8.57
C ARG A 236 11.02 -28.27 8.19
N GLY A 237 10.87 -28.53 6.91
CA GLY A 237 10.15 -29.67 6.37
C GLY A 237 8.63 -29.51 6.29
N SER A 238 8.06 -28.36 6.67
CA SER A 238 6.65 -28.04 6.40
C SER A 238 6.40 -27.93 4.88
N ASP A 239 5.16 -28.12 4.49
CA ASP A 239 4.69 -27.87 3.13
C ASP A 239 3.98 -26.51 3.06
N VAL A 240 4.06 -25.84 1.91
CA VAL A 240 3.28 -24.63 1.64
C VAL A 240 2.59 -24.72 0.28
N THR A 241 1.32 -24.38 0.28
CA THR A 241 0.48 -24.25 -0.92
C THR A 241 0.06 -22.80 -1.08
N VAL A 242 0.19 -22.29 -2.30
CA VAL A 242 -0.24 -20.95 -2.69
C VAL A 242 -1.23 -21.08 -3.83
N ASP A 243 -2.46 -20.63 -3.64
CA ASP A 243 -3.48 -20.59 -4.69
C ASP A 243 -3.78 -19.14 -5.05
N ILE A 244 -3.62 -18.83 -6.33
CA ILE A 244 -3.81 -17.49 -6.89
C ILE A 244 -5.16 -17.47 -7.61
N GLY A 245 -6.11 -16.69 -7.11
CA GLY A 245 -7.45 -16.61 -7.69
C GLY A 245 -7.60 -15.58 -8.80
N CYS A 246 -8.79 -15.57 -9.39
CA CYS A 246 -9.15 -14.64 -10.46
C CYS A 246 -9.04 -13.18 -9.98
N PRO A 247 -8.43 -12.29 -10.79
CA PRO A 247 -8.30 -10.88 -10.44
C PRO A 247 -9.65 -10.16 -10.42
N LEU A 248 -9.86 -9.31 -9.42
CA LEU A 248 -10.96 -8.34 -9.40
C LEU A 248 -10.50 -7.07 -10.12
N THR A 249 -11.29 -6.59 -11.07
CA THR A 249 -11.05 -5.32 -11.77
C THR A 249 -11.60 -4.17 -10.91
N VAL A 250 -10.75 -3.22 -10.54
CA VAL A 250 -11.14 -2.15 -9.60
C VAL A 250 -12.11 -1.15 -10.24
N ALA A 251 -12.00 -0.93 -11.55
CA ALA A 251 -12.89 -0.04 -12.30
C ALA A 251 -14.38 -0.41 -12.14
N ASP A 252 -14.71 -1.70 -12.00
CA ASP A 252 -16.08 -2.21 -11.86
C ASP A 252 -16.75 -1.74 -10.55
N TYR A 253 -15.96 -1.24 -9.60
CA TYR A 253 -16.41 -0.78 -8.29
C TYR A 253 -16.50 0.74 -8.19
N LEU A 254 -16.14 1.49 -9.23
CA LEU A 254 -16.25 2.94 -9.23
C LEU A 254 -17.72 3.36 -9.20
N SER A 255 -18.14 3.97 -8.09
CA SER A 255 -19.50 4.50 -7.90
C SER A 255 -19.45 5.92 -7.33
N LYS A 256 -20.61 6.58 -7.23
CA LYS A 256 -20.70 7.94 -6.67
C LYS A 256 -20.25 8.02 -5.19
N SER A 257 -20.22 6.91 -4.45
CA SER A 257 -19.83 6.87 -3.02
C SER A 257 -18.61 5.99 -2.78
N THR A 258 -17.46 6.61 -2.48
CA THR A 258 -16.21 5.92 -2.17
C THR A 258 -16.33 4.95 -1.00
N LYS A 259 -17.12 5.29 0.04
CA LYS A 259 -17.31 4.43 1.22
C LYS A 259 -18.04 3.14 0.86
N THR A 260 -19.09 3.25 0.03
CA THR A 260 -19.89 2.09 -0.39
C THR A 260 -19.07 1.19 -1.31
N SER A 261 -18.40 1.78 -2.32
CA SER A 261 -17.48 1.07 -3.20
C SER A 261 -16.39 0.32 -2.44
N ALA A 262 -15.74 0.98 -1.47
CA ALA A 262 -14.70 0.34 -0.68
C ALA A 262 -15.23 -0.83 0.14
N LYS A 263 -16.43 -0.72 0.71
CA LYS A 263 -17.08 -1.80 1.45
C LYS A 263 -17.40 -2.98 0.53
N GLN A 264 -17.99 -2.72 -0.63
CA GLN A 264 -18.33 -3.74 -1.61
C GLN A 264 -17.08 -4.48 -2.11
N LEU A 265 -16.06 -3.75 -2.56
CA LEU A 265 -14.81 -4.34 -3.01
C LEU A 265 -14.11 -5.16 -1.92
N THR A 266 -14.14 -4.70 -0.67
CA THR A 266 -13.58 -5.45 0.47
C THR A 266 -14.36 -6.75 0.72
N ASN A 267 -15.69 -6.72 0.60
CA ASN A 267 -16.54 -7.90 0.79
C ASN A 267 -16.35 -8.93 -0.33
N ASP A 268 -16.27 -8.48 -1.58
CA ASP A 268 -16.10 -9.36 -2.73
C ASP A 268 -14.70 -9.99 -2.73
N LEU A 269 -13.67 -9.21 -2.38
CA LEU A 269 -12.34 -9.73 -2.13
C LEU A 269 -12.35 -10.79 -1.02
N GLY A 270 -13.04 -10.51 0.10
CA GLY A 270 -13.20 -11.48 1.19
C GLY A 270 -13.88 -12.76 0.75
N THR A 271 -14.91 -12.68 -0.08
CA THR A 271 -15.59 -13.85 -0.66
C THR A 271 -14.66 -14.64 -1.57
N ALA A 272 -13.92 -13.97 -2.46
CA ALA A 272 -12.96 -14.61 -3.34
C ALA A 272 -11.85 -15.34 -2.54
N MET A 273 -11.30 -14.69 -1.51
CA MET A 273 -10.29 -15.30 -0.63
C MET A 273 -10.84 -16.50 0.14
N LYS A 274 -12.09 -16.43 0.64
CA LYS A 274 -12.73 -17.59 1.31
C LYS A 274 -12.91 -18.78 0.37
N ASN A 275 -13.29 -18.54 -0.87
CA ASN A 275 -13.46 -19.61 -1.86
C ASN A 275 -12.12 -20.29 -2.17
N LEU A 276 -11.04 -19.50 -2.29
CA LEU A 276 -9.68 -20.02 -2.46
C LEU A 276 -9.21 -20.82 -1.24
N ASP A 277 -9.39 -20.30 -0.02
CA ASP A 277 -9.02 -21.00 1.22
C ASP A 277 -9.78 -22.34 1.36
N ALA A 278 -11.02 -22.42 0.84
CA ALA A 278 -11.82 -23.64 0.81
C ALA A 278 -11.50 -24.61 -0.35
N GLY A 279 -10.55 -24.28 -1.22
CA GLY A 279 -10.22 -25.09 -2.40
C GLY A 279 -11.30 -25.11 -3.48
N LYS A 280 -12.23 -24.15 -3.47
CA LYS A 280 -13.24 -23.94 -4.50
C LYS A 280 -12.66 -22.96 -5.52
N ILE A 281 -11.94 -23.50 -6.50
CA ILE A 281 -11.35 -22.75 -7.62
C ILE A 281 -12.31 -22.83 -8.81
#